data_AF-A0A1Y1YM12-F1
#
_entry.id   AF-A0A1Y1YM12-F1
#
_cell.length_a   1.000
_cell.length_b   1.000
_cell.length_c   1.000
_cell.angle_alpha   90.00
_cell.angle_beta   90.00
_cell.angle_gamma   90.00
#
_symmetry.space_group_name_H-M   'P 1'
#
loop_
_entity.id
_entity.type
_entity.pdbx_description
1 polymer ?
#
loop_
_entity_poly.entity_id
_entity_poly.type
_entity_poly.pdbx_seq_one_letter_code
_entity_poly.pdbx_strand_id
1 'polypeptide(L)'
;MLSFTKSFAVIALLLSPMVARGFEIPNLPDCNICFSALPEGCKDIMKEAKTSTKNGLRAMTECICTDEYFTVFSSCAGCSAKIMGVFTKSPTEEDFKQTKDACTKLLEYTKAQSK
;
A
#
# COMPACT_ATOMS: atom_id res chain seq x y z
N MET A 1 14.17 24.75 -12.40
CA MET A 1 13.38 24.08 -11.34
C MET A 1 12.08 23.57 -11.93
N LEU A 2 12.08 22.42 -12.62
CA LEU A 2 10.92 21.93 -13.38
C LEU A 2 10.96 20.39 -13.58
N SER A 3 11.21 19.63 -12.50
CA SER A 3 11.18 18.15 -12.59
C SER A 3 10.58 17.42 -11.38
N PHE A 4 10.12 18.11 -10.33
CA PHE A 4 9.60 17.45 -9.12
C PHE A 4 8.11 17.08 -9.19
N THR A 5 7.35 17.61 -10.15
CA THR A 5 5.89 17.40 -10.24
C THR A 5 5.46 16.15 -11.01
N LYS A 6 6.34 15.51 -11.78
CA LYS A 6 5.96 14.35 -12.61
C LYS A 6 5.93 13.02 -11.86
N SER A 7 6.81 12.81 -10.88
CA SER A 7 6.86 11.53 -10.15
C SER A 7 5.72 11.35 -9.14
N PHE A 8 5.20 12.45 -8.58
CA PHE A 8 4.04 12.40 -7.68
C PHE A 8 2.74 12.06 -8.41
N ALA A 9 2.64 12.42 -9.70
CA ALA A 9 1.45 12.16 -10.50
C ALA A 9 1.23 10.66 -10.74
N VAL A 10 2.30 9.86 -10.88
CA VAL A 10 2.20 8.41 -11.11
C VAL A 10 1.70 7.67 -9.86
N ILE A 11 2.14 8.09 -8.67
CA ILE A 11 1.69 7.51 -7.39
C ILE A 11 0.24 7.92 -7.10
N ALA A 12 -0.13 9.17 -7.38
CA ALA A 12 -1.50 9.66 -7.23
C ALA A 12 -2.49 9.00 -8.20
N LEU A 13 -2.06 8.66 -9.42
CA LEU A 13 -2.88 7.94 -10.40
C LEU A 13 -3.17 6.49 -9.99
N LEU A 14 -2.23 5.82 -9.32
CA LEU A 14 -2.44 4.47 -8.77
C LEU A 14 -3.36 4.47 -7.53
N LEU A 15 -3.41 5.57 -6.79
CA LEU A 15 -4.22 5.71 -5.56
C LEU A 15 -5.64 6.22 -5.80
N SER A 16 -5.94 6.79 -6.97
CA SER A 16 -7.18 7.55 -7.21
C SER A 16 -8.51 6.78 -7.10
N PRO A 17 -8.63 5.45 -7.33
CA PRO A 17 -9.91 4.78 -7.09
C PRO A 17 -10.15 4.39 -5.63
N MET A 18 -9.12 4.36 -4.76
CA MET A 18 -9.30 4.06 -3.32
C MET A 18 -9.90 5.23 -2.51
N VAL A 19 -9.94 6.44 -3.09
CA VAL A 19 -10.25 7.68 -2.34
C VAL A 19 -11.76 7.95 -2.23
N ALA A 20 -12.59 7.42 -3.13
CA ALA A 20 -13.96 7.90 -3.32
C ALA A 20 -15.07 7.16 -2.53
N ARG A 21 -14.77 6.08 -1.82
CA ARG A 21 -15.75 5.38 -0.96
C ARG A 21 -15.10 5.15 0.39
N GLY A 22 -15.87 5.22 1.48
CA GLY A 22 -15.39 4.83 2.80
C GLY A 22 -14.63 3.51 2.67
N PHE A 23 -13.38 3.45 3.13
CA PHE A 23 -12.54 2.27 2.98
C PHE A 23 -13.01 1.23 3.99
N GLU A 24 -14.23 0.74 3.80
CA GLU A 24 -14.67 -0.48 4.42
C GLU A 24 -13.90 -1.58 3.72
N ILE A 25 -12.85 -2.04 4.38
CA ILE A 25 -12.11 -3.22 3.95
C ILE A 25 -13.17 -4.32 3.80
N PRO A 26 -13.40 -4.79 2.56
CA PRO A 26 -14.47 -5.74 2.33
C PRO A 26 -14.14 -7.00 3.12
N ASN A 27 -15.17 -7.62 3.70
CA ASN A 27 -15.04 -8.86 4.44
C ASN A 27 -14.82 -10.02 3.46
N LEU A 28 -13.63 -10.06 2.87
CA LEU A 28 -13.18 -11.07 1.91
C LEU A 28 -12.10 -11.93 2.58
N PRO A 29 -12.02 -13.22 2.24
CA PRO A 29 -11.00 -14.12 2.79
C PRO A 29 -9.58 -13.55 2.68
N ASP A 30 -9.21 -13.02 1.51
CA ASP A 30 -7.87 -12.47 1.28
C ASP A 30 -7.59 -11.21 2.13
N CYS A 31 -8.60 -10.37 2.32
CA CYS A 31 -8.49 -9.19 3.18
C CYS A 31 -8.36 -9.59 4.64
N ASN A 32 -9.13 -10.58 5.10
CA ASN A 32 -9.03 -11.07 6.47
C ASN A 32 -7.67 -11.68 6.75
N ILE A 33 -7.15 -12.52 5.85
CA ILE A 33 -5.80 -13.10 5.97
C ILE A 33 -4.75 -11.99 6.02
N CYS A 34 -4.82 -11.03 5.09
CA CYS A 34 -3.91 -9.90 5.07
C CYS A 34 -3.93 -9.14 6.40
N PHE A 35 -5.07 -8.57 6.80
CA PHE A 35 -5.15 -7.74 8.00
C PHE A 35 -4.96 -8.50 9.31
N SER A 36 -5.11 -9.83 9.32
CA SER A 36 -4.77 -10.67 10.49
C SER A 36 -3.27 -10.89 10.67
N ALA A 37 -2.49 -10.80 9.58
CA ALA A 37 -1.05 -10.98 9.60
C ALA A 37 -0.29 -9.65 9.74
N LEU A 38 -0.93 -8.52 9.40
CA LEU A 38 -0.32 -7.21 9.55
C LEU A 38 -0.16 -6.80 11.02
N PRO A 39 0.80 -5.89 11.32
CA PRO A 39 0.94 -5.30 12.65
C PRO A 39 -0.37 -4.72 13.19
N GLU A 40 -0.53 -4.77 14.51
CA GLU A 40 -1.71 -4.22 15.18
C GLU A 40 -1.91 -2.74 14.83
N GLY A 41 -3.16 -2.33 14.61
CA GLY A 41 -3.49 -0.95 14.23
C GLY A 41 -3.35 -0.64 12.73
N CYS A 42 -2.79 -1.54 11.92
CA CYS A 42 -2.64 -1.29 10.49
C CYS A 42 -3.96 -1.08 9.75
N LYS A 43 -5.04 -1.71 10.22
CA LYS A 43 -6.39 -1.49 9.70
C LYS A 43 -6.80 -0.01 9.79
N ASP A 44 -6.52 0.63 10.92
CA ASP A 44 -6.93 2.02 11.15
C ASP A 44 -5.97 3.01 10.49
N ILE A 45 -4.66 2.72 10.52
CA ILE A 45 -3.66 3.51 9.77
C ILE A 45 -3.99 3.52 8.26
N MET A 46 -4.36 2.37 7.68
CA MET A 46 -4.74 2.29 6.26
C MET A 46 -6.04 3.05 5.95
N LYS A 47 -7.03 3.06 6.86
CA LYS A 47 -8.23 3.89 6.70
C LYS A 47 -7.91 5.38 6.70
N GLU A 48 -6.95 5.79 7.52
CA GLU A 48 -6.49 7.18 7.63
C GLU A 48 -5.55 7.59 6.50
N ALA A 49 -4.99 6.65 5.73
CA ALA A 49 -4.01 6.93 4.68
C ALA A 49 -4.46 8.00 3.68
N LYS A 50 -5.77 8.08 3.39
CA LYS A 50 -6.36 9.07 2.47
C LYS A 50 -6.46 10.50 3.02
N THR A 51 -6.27 10.68 4.33
CA THR A 51 -6.52 11.96 5.00
C THR A 51 -5.33 12.93 4.93
N SER A 52 -4.11 12.43 4.72
CA SER A 52 -2.92 13.25 4.51
C SER A 52 -1.77 12.44 3.91
N THR A 53 -0.82 13.12 3.25
CA THR A 53 0.43 12.50 2.77
C THR A 53 1.22 11.85 3.90
N LYS A 54 1.17 12.43 5.12
CA LYS A 54 1.81 11.86 6.31
C LYS A 54 1.19 10.52 6.70
N ASN A 55 -0.13 10.43 6.69
CA ASN A 55 -0.85 9.19 7.02
C ASN A 55 -0.69 8.14 5.92
N GLY A 56 -0.62 8.56 4.65
CA GLY A 56 -0.27 7.67 3.53
C GLY A 56 1.14 7.10 3.67
N LEU A 57 2.13 7.94 3.99
CA LEU A 57 3.50 7.48 4.24
C LEU A 57 3.57 6.54 5.45
N ARG A 58 2.80 6.85 6.50
CA ARG A 58 2.68 5.99 7.68
C ARG A 58 2.10 4.62 7.33
N ALA A 59 1.02 4.55 6.57
CA ALA A 59 0.45 3.28 6.10
C ALA A 59 1.45 2.49 5.25
N MET A 60 2.19 3.16 4.37
CA MET A 60 3.21 2.49 3.57
C MET A 60 4.35 1.94 4.42
N THR A 61 4.88 2.72 5.36
CA THR A 61 6.08 2.36 6.13
C THR A 61 5.79 1.44 7.32
N GLU A 62 4.68 1.63 8.03
CA GLU A 62 4.31 0.86 9.22
C GLU A 62 3.49 -0.40 8.89
N CYS A 63 2.91 -0.51 7.68
CA CYS A 63 1.97 -1.61 7.37
C CYS A 63 2.19 -2.33 6.03
N ILE A 64 2.74 -1.68 5.00
CA ILE A 64 2.91 -2.31 3.67
C ILE A 64 4.37 -2.73 3.46
N CYS A 65 5.30 -1.88 3.84
CA CYS A 65 6.73 -2.12 3.72
C CYS A 65 7.31 -2.83 4.95
N THR A 66 6.59 -3.84 5.44
CA THR A 66 7.01 -4.69 6.56
C THR A 66 7.15 -6.14 6.11
N ASP A 67 7.94 -6.92 6.83
CA ASP A 67 8.14 -8.33 6.49
C ASP A 67 6.83 -9.11 6.58
N GLU A 68 5.97 -8.79 7.56
CA GLU A 68 4.65 -9.39 7.74
C GLU A 68 3.79 -9.24 6.50
N TYR A 69 3.72 -8.04 5.90
CA TYR A 69 2.99 -7.81 4.66
C TYR A 69 3.50 -8.72 3.53
N PHE A 70 4.82 -8.85 3.40
CA PHE A 70 5.42 -9.68 2.35
C PHE A 70 5.23 -11.18 2.60
N THR A 71 5.11 -11.64 3.84
CA THR A 71 4.80 -13.06 4.14
C THR A 71 3.43 -13.48 3.61
N VAL A 72 2.46 -12.56 3.58
CA VAL A 72 1.09 -12.76 3.08
C VAL A 72 0.80 -11.93 1.83
N PHE A 73 1.85 -11.63 1.04
CA PHE A 73 1.77 -10.72 -0.10
C PHE A 73 0.63 -11.05 -1.05
N SER A 74 0.46 -12.33 -1.39
CA SER A 74 -0.59 -12.77 -2.32
C SER A 74 -1.99 -12.41 -1.83
N SER A 75 -2.26 -12.60 -0.53
CA SER A 75 -3.53 -12.22 0.09
C SER A 75 -3.71 -10.71 0.18
N CYS A 76 -2.66 -9.96 0.52
CA CYS A 76 -2.73 -8.50 0.59
C CYS A 76 -2.89 -7.82 -0.79
N ALA A 77 -2.12 -8.27 -1.78
CA ALA A 77 -2.22 -7.79 -3.15
C ALA A 77 -3.54 -8.21 -3.79
N GLY A 78 -4.00 -9.45 -3.52
CA GLY A 78 -5.32 -9.93 -3.94
C GLY A 78 -6.46 -9.10 -3.34
N CYS A 79 -6.42 -8.81 -2.03
CA CYS A 79 -7.36 -7.93 -1.37
C CYS A 79 -7.37 -6.53 -2.03
N SER A 80 -6.19 -5.94 -2.24
CA SER A 80 -6.04 -4.62 -2.86
C SER A 80 -6.58 -4.58 -4.28
N ALA A 81 -6.30 -5.61 -5.09
CA ALA A 81 -6.82 -5.73 -6.45
C ALA A 81 -8.36 -5.80 -6.49
N LYS A 82 -8.95 -6.56 -5.55
CA LYS A 82 -10.41 -6.66 -5.41
C LYS A 82 -11.04 -5.33 -4.98
N ILE A 83 -10.41 -4.61 -4.05
CA ILE A 83 -10.87 -3.28 -3.63
C ILE A 83 -10.80 -2.28 -4.80
N MET A 84 -9.74 -2.33 -5.60
CA MET A 84 -9.55 -1.44 -6.75
C MET A 84 -10.35 -1.83 -7.99
N GLY A 85 -11.09 -2.95 -7.97
CA GLY A 85 -11.86 -3.43 -9.11
C GLY A 85 -11.02 -3.94 -10.29
N VAL A 86 -9.71 -4.11 -10.11
CA VAL A 86 -8.78 -4.66 -11.11
C VAL A 86 -8.69 -6.16 -10.93
N PHE A 87 -9.72 -6.83 -11.42
CA PHE A 87 -10.05 -8.23 -11.07
C PHE A 87 -9.42 -9.31 -11.96
N THR A 88 -8.37 -8.99 -12.74
CA THR A 88 -8.03 -9.86 -13.87
C THR A 88 -6.85 -10.80 -13.67
N LYS A 89 -5.97 -10.59 -12.69
CA LYS A 89 -4.80 -11.47 -12.48
C LYS A 89 -4.42 -11.61 -11.01
N SER A 90 -4.13 -12.83 -10.59
CA SER A 90 -3.45 -13.11 -9.33
C SER A 90 -2.09 -12.40 -9.29
N PRO A 91 -1.66 -11.88 -8.13
CA PRO A 91 -0.35 -11.26 -8.00
C PRO A 91 0.77 -12.23 -8.41
N THR A 92 1.69 -11.73 -9.22
CA THR A 92 2.82 -12.49 -9.75
C THR A 92 4.06 -12.30 -8.88
N GLU A 93 5.08 -13.11 -9.12
CA GLU A 93 6.39 -12.92 -8.47
C GLU A 93 7.06 -11.61 -8.91
N GLU A 94 6.75 -11.12 -10.10
CA GLU A 94 7.21 -9.80 -10.55
C GLU A 94 6.58 -8.69 -9.71
N ASP A 95 5.28 -8.75 -9.43
CA ASP A 95 4.58 -7.78 -8.57
C ASP A 95 5.17 -7.78 -7.16
N PHE A 96 5.52 -8.96 -6.63
CA PHE A 96 6.21 -9.08 -5.35
C PHE A 96 7.55 -8.35 -5.35
N LYS A 97 8.41 -8.62 -6.35
CA LYS A 97 9.74 -8.00 -6.48
C LYS A 97 9.64 -6.49 -6.64
N GLN A 98 8.77 -6.01 -7.53
CA GLN A 98 8.55 -4.58 -7.76
C GLN A 98 8.06 -3.87 -6.49
N THR A 99 7.14 -4.50 -5.74
CA THR A 99 6.64 -3.93 -4.48
C THR A 99 7.76 -3.87 -3.43
N LYS A 100 8.58 -4.91 -3.33
CA LYS A 100 9.71 -4.95 -2.39
C LYS A 100 10.80 -3.92 -2.73
N ASP A 101 11.09 -3.74 -4.01
CA ASP A 101 12.03 -2.72 -4.49
C ASP A 101 11.50 -1.30 -4.23
N ALA A 102 10.21 -1.08 -4.46
CA ALA A 102 9.56 0.20 -4.16
C ALA A 102 9.62 0.52 -2.67
N CYS A 103 9.36 -0.47 -1.82
CA CYS A 103 9.48 -0.33 -0.37
C CYS A 103 10.91 -0.02 0.07
N THR A 104 11.91 -0.68 -0.53
CA THR A 104 13.33 -0.41 -0.25
C THR A 104 13.67 1.06 -0.51
N LYS A 105 13.31 1.57 -1.71
CA LYS A 105 13.54 2.97 -2.09
C LYS A 105 12.79 3.96 -1.19
N LEU A 106 11.55 3.63 -0.81
CA LEU A 106 10.76 4.46 0.09
C LEU A 106 11.42 4.58 1.48
N LEU A 107 11.87 3.46 2.04
CA LEU A 107 12.52 3.43 3.35
C LEU A 107 13.85 4.18 3.34
N GLU A 108 14.64 4.07 2.27
CA GLU A 108 15.87 4.85 2.09
C GLU A 108 15.57 6.36 2.02
N TYR A 109 14.57 6.76 1.24
CA TYR A 109 14.15 8.15 1.14
C TYR A 109 13.68 8.70 2.50
N THR A 110 12.88 7.94 3.24
CA THR A 110 12.34 8.36 4.53
C THR A 110 13.45 8.51 5.59
N LYS A 111 14.46 7.63 5.57
CA LYS A 111 15.66 7.75 6.40
C LYS A 111 16.45 9.02 6.07
N ALA A 112 16.59 9.37 4.80
CA ALA A 112 17.32 10.56 4.37
C ALA A 112 16.64 11.88 4.78
N GLN A 113 15.32 11.90 4.89
CA GLN A 113 14.52 13.07 5.30
C GLN A 113 14.42 13.26 6.83
N SER A 114 14.87 12.26 7.62
CA SER A 114 14.81 12.29 9.08
C SER A 114 16.11 12.80 9.74
N LYS A 115 17.06 13.30 8.93
CA LYS A 115 18.31 13.97 9.33
C LYS A 115 18.20 15.47 9.11
#